data_AF-A0A1M5A9E5-F1
#
_entry.id   AF-A0A1M5A9E5-F1
#
_cell.length_a   1.000
_cell.length_b   1.000
_cell.length_c   1.000
_cell.angle_alpha   90.00
_cell.angle_beta   90.00
_cell.angle_gamma   90.00
#
_symmetry.space_group_name_H-M   'P 1'
#
loop_
_entity.id
_entity.type
_entity.pdbx_description
1 polymer ?
#
loop_
_entity_poly.entity_id
_entity_poly.type
_entity_poly.pdbx_seq_one_letter_code
_entity_poly.pdbx_strand_id
1 'polypeptide(L)' 'MERQQLGSRLLYEGTVGYDVLQLQMILQSLGYDPGPIDGIFGPRTKNAVMRFQRDNGLKVDGIVGPETMRVINMLIP' A
#
# COMPACT_ATOMS: atom_id res chain seq x y z
N MET A 1 2.29 18.51 4.25
CA MET A 1 1.53 17.40 3.66
C MET A 1 0.35 17.14 4.58
N GLU A 2 -0.85 16.99 4.03
CA GLU A 2 -2.04 16.66 4.81
C GLU A 2 -1.88 15.25 5.41
N ARG A 3 -2.16 15.09 6.71
CA ARG A 3 -2.07 13.80 7.40
C ARG A 3 -3.37 13.02 7.18
N GLN A 4 -3.47 12.42 6.00
CA GLN A 4 -4.56 11.49 5.72
C GLN A 4 -4.25 10.14 6.37
N GLN A 5 -5.29 9.51 6.94
CA GLN A 5 -5.17 8.24 7.64
C GLN A 5 -5.13 7.10 6.62
N LEU A 6 -4.18 6.17 6.78
CA LEU A 6 -4.14 4.98 5.92
C LEU A 6 -5.50 4.24 5.96
N GLY A 7 -6.07 4.01 4.77
CA GLY A 7 -7.37 3.36 4.60
C GLY A 7 -8.58 4.30 4.55
N SER A 8 -8.41 5.62 4.73
CA SER A 8 -9.52 6.59 4.60
C SER A 8 -9.89 6.92 3.15
N ARG A 9 -9.10 6.46 2.18
CA ARG A 9 -9.29 6.67 0.73
C ARG A 9 -8.56 5.59 -0.07
N LEU A 10 -8.78 5.56 -1.38
CA LEU A 10 -8.01 4.72 -2.29
C LEU A 10 -6.58 5.26 -2.47
N LEU A 11 -5.60 4.38 -2.44
CA LEU A 11 -4.22 4.68 -2.84
C LEU A 11 -3.89 3.96 -4.14
N TYR A 12 -3.35 4.70 -5.09
CA TYR A 12 -2.99 4.22 -6.42
C TYR A 12 -1.81 5.03 -6.97
N GLU A 13 -1.24 4.59 -8.09
CA GLU A 13 -0.10 5.26 -8.72
C GLU A 13 -0.34 6.76 -8.95
N GLY A 14 0.62 7.59 -8.54
CA GLY A 14 0.54 9.05 -8.54
C GLY A 14 -0.04 9.64 -7.25
N THR A 15 -0.59 8.83 -6.35
CA THR A 15 -1.01 9.27 -5.03
C THR A 15 0.21 9.68 -4.19
N VAL A 16 0.09 10.79 -3.47
CA VAL A 16 1.09 11.25 -2.50
C VAL A 16 0.44 11.46 -1.13
N GLY A 17 1.20 11.29 -0.06
CA GLY A 17 0.71 11.55 1.29
C GLY A 17 1.39 10.74 2.39
N TYR A 18 1.01 11.06 3.63
CA TYR A 18 1.49 10.34 4.80
C TYR A 18 0.97 8.90 4.85
N ASP A 19 -0.26 8.67 4.38
CA ASP A 19 -0.84 7.33 4.21
C ASP A 19 -0.05 6.45 3.22
N VAL A 20 0.48 7.03 2.14
CA VAL A 20 1.38 6.32 1.22
C VAL A 20 2.68 5.93 1.92
N LEU A 21 3.24 6.83 2.73
CA LEU A 21 4.46 6.55 3.49
C LEU A 21 4.23 5.39 4.46
N GLN A 22 3.10 5.39 5.17
CA GLN A 22 2.70 4.28 6.03
C GLN A 22 2.52 2.97 5.25
N LEU A 23 1.86 3.02 4.10
CA LEU A 23 1.71 1.85 3.24
C LEU A 23 3.08 1.29 2.80
N GLN A 24 4.01 2.15 2.38
CA GLN A 24 5.36 1.72 1.98
C GLN A 24 6.10 1.05 3.15
N MET A 25 6.03 1.61 4.35
CA MET A 25 6.62 0.99 5.55
C MET A 25 6.02 -0.40 5.84
N ILE A 26 4.69 -0.53 5.72
CA ILE A 26 3.99 -1.81 5.95
C ILE A 26 4.35 -2.84 4.86
N LEU A 27 4.35 -2.45 3.59
CA LEU A 27 4.72 -3.37 2.51
C LEU A 27 6.15 -3.89 2.73
N GLN A 28 7.08 -3.00 3.08
CA GLN A 28 8.45 -3.39 3.38
C GLN A 28 8.56 -4.32 4.59
N SER A 29 7.82 -4.06 5.68
CA SER A 29 7.83 -4.94 6.86
C SER A 29 7.22 -6.32 6.59
N LEU A 30 6.28 -6.40 5.64
CA LEU A 30 5.69 -7.64 5.14
C LEU A 30 6.56 -8.35 4.07
N GLY A 31 7.72 -7.80 3.73
CA GLY A 31 8.67 -8.41 2.79
C GLY A 31 8.45 -8.05 1.31
N TYR A 32 7.57 -7.10 1.01
CA TYR A 32 7.36 -6.56 -0.33
C TYR A 32 8.15 -5.28 -0.50
N ASP A 33 9.05 -5.22 -1.48
CA ASP A 33 9.86 -4.03 -1.74
C ASP A 33 9.05 -2.92 -2.48
N PRO A 34 8.64 -1.83 -1.80
CA PRO A 34 7.88 -0.75 -2.43
C PRO A 34 8.79 0.28 -3.12
N GLY A 35 10.11 0.11 -3.01
CA GLY A 35 11.08 1.16 -3.30
C GLY A 35 11.25 2.17 -2.16
N PRO A 36 11.56 3.44 -2.47
CA PRO A 36 11.76 4.47 -1.46
C PRO A 36 10.53 4.62 -0.56
N ILE A 37 10.76 4.85 0.74
CA ILE A 37 9.73 5.21 1.71
C ILE A 37 9.70 6.74 1.77
N ASP A 38 9.04 7.34 0.79
CA ASP A 38 9.04 8.80 0.53
C ASP A 38 7.63 9.41 0.52
N GLY A 39 6.59 8.59 0.68
CA GLY A 39 5.20 9.03 0.60
C GLY A 39 4.70 9.27 -0.83
N ILE A 40 5.41 8.76 -1.85
CA ILE A 40 5.03 8.85 -3.26
C ILE A 40 4.70 7.45 -3.78
N PHE A 41 3.46 7.26 -4.24
CA PHE A 41 3.01 5.99 -4.77
C PHE A 41 3.47 5.86 -6.23
N GLY A 42 4.72 5.42 -6.41
CA GLY A 42 5.31 5.19 -7.72
C GLY A 42 5.12 3.77 -8.28
N PRO A 43 5.73 3.47 -9.44
CA PRO A 43 5.63 2.15 -10.08
C PRO A 43 6.12 0.99 -9.20
N ARG A 44 7.13 1.22 -8.35
CA ARG A 44 7.63 0.20 -7.41
C ARG A 44 6.61 -0.10 -6.31
N THR A 45 6.02 0.92 -5.70
CA THR A 45 4.92 0.76 -4.74
C THR A 45 3.75 -0.01 -5.36
N LYS A 46 3.36 0.32 -6.60
CA LYS A 46 2.31 -0.41 -7.33
C LYS A 46 2.64 -1.89 -7.50
N ASN A 47 3.86 -2.19 -7.94
CA ASN A 47 4.32 -3.58 -8.10
C ASN A 47 4.32 -4.35 -6.77
N ALA A 48 4.72 -3.70 -5.66
CA ALA A 48 4.64 -4.29 -4.33
C ALA A 48 3.20 -4.58 -3.90
N VAL A 49 2.27 -3.64 -4.13
CA VAL A 49 0.83 -3.85 -3.88
C VAL A 49 0.28 -4.99 -4.73
N MET A 50 0.62 -5.07 -6.01
CA MET A 50 0.17 -6.17 -6.87
C MET A 50 0.70 -7.54 -6.42
N ARG A 51 1.94 -7.62 -5.93
CA ARG A 51 2.51 -8.84 -5.33
C ARG A 51 1.76 -9.20 -4.05
N PHE A 52 1.58 -8.24 -3.15
CA PHE A 52 0.78 -8.44 -1.93
C PHE A 52 -0.63 -8.94 -2.24
N GLN A 53 -1.32 -8.31 -3.19
CA GLN A 53 -2.66 -8.71 -3.60
C GLN A 53 -2.67 -10.14 -4.14
N ARG A 54 -1.71 -10.50 -5.00
CA ARG A 54 -1.59 -11.85 -5.56
C ARG A 54 -1.38 -12.90 -4.46
N ASP A 55 -0.44 -12.65 -3.56
CA ASP A 55 -0.03 -13.61 -2.53
C ASP A 55 -1.13 -13.81 -1.46
N ASN A 56 -2.04 -12.85 -1.33
CA ASN A 56 -3.19 -12.90 -0.42
C ASN A 56 -4.53 -13.20 -1.12
N GLY A 57 -4.52 -13.63 -2.40
CA GLY A 57 -5.73 -14.03 -3.11
C GLY A 57 -6.73 -12.90 -3.40
N LEU A 58 -6.26 -11.65 -3.46
CA LEU A 58 -7.05 -10.47 -3.80
C LEU A 58 -7.06 -10.22 -5.31
N LYS A 59 -7.99 -9.38 -5.76
CA LYS A 59 -7.95 -8.83 -7.13
C LYS A 59 -6.64 -8.04 -7.30
N VAL A 60 -5.88 -8.39 -8.35
CA VAL A 60 -4.55 -7.81 -8.63
C VAL A 60 -4.68 -6.60 -9.56
N ASP A 61 -5.07 -5.45 -9.01
CA ASP A 61 -5.21 -4.18 -9.76
C ASP A 61 -4.22 -3.09 -9.32
N GLY A 62 -3.41 -3.34 -8.28
CA GLY A 62 -2.43 -2.39 -7.77
C GLY A 62 -3.04 -1.20 -7.03
N ILE A 63 -4.34 -1.26 -6.72
CA ILE A 63 -5.06 -0.22 -5.97
C ILE A 63 -5.29 -0.69 -4.55
N VAL A 64 -4.88 0.12 -3.57
CA VAL A 64 -5.17 -0.14 -2.16
C VAL A 64 -6.55 0.39 -1.82
N GLY A 65 -7.55 -0.50 -1.95
CA GLY A 65 -8.93 -0.26 -1.51
C GLY A 65 -9.29 -1.01 -0.22
N PRO A 66 -10.57 -1.01 0.18
CA PRO A 66 -11.03 -1.59 1.44
C PRO A 66 -10.62 -3.05 1.65
N GLU A 67 -10.68 -3.90 0.63
CA GLU A 67 -10.28 -5.32 0.75
C GLU A 67 -8.76 -5.48 0.97
N THR A 68 -7.94 -4.68 0.28
CA THR A 68 -6.48 -4.69 0.50
C THR A 68 -6.16 -4.22 1.92
N MET A 69 -6.83 -3.16 2.39
CA MET A 69 -6.66 -2.64 3.75
C MET A 69 -7.12 -3.64 4.82
N ARG A 70 -8.22 -4.35 4.58
CA ARG A 70 -8.71 -5.39 5.50
C ARG A 70 -7.66 -6.46 5.72
N VAL A 71 -7.00 -6.94 4.66
CA VAL A 71 -5.94 -7.95 4.78
C VAL A 71 -4.70 -7.36 5.45
N ILE A 72 -4.27 -6.14 5.09
CA ILE A 72 -3.16 -5.46 5.77
C ILE A 72 -3.40 -5.43 7.29
N ASN A 73 -4.59 -5.00 7.73
CA ASN A 73 -4.96 -4.90 9.14
C ASN A 73 -5.04 -6.25 9.85
N MET A 74 -5.19 -7.37 9.13
CA MET A 74 -5.14 -8.72 9.72
C MET A 74 -3.71 -9.23 9.90
N LEU A 75 -2.75 -8.68 9.14
CA LEU A 75 -1.36 -9.10 9.13
C LEU A 75 -0.47 -8.23 10.02
N ILE A 76 -0.93 -7.03 10.39
CA ILE A 76 -0.28 -6.15 11.36
C ILE A 76 -1.05 -6.19 12.69
N PRO A 77 -0.41 -6.54 13.82
CA PRO A 77 -1.06 -6.61 15.14
C PRO A 77 -1.36 -5.23 15.74
#